data_AF-A0A970CQI1-F1
#
_entry.id   AF-A0A970CQI1-F1
#
_cell.length_a   1.000
_cell.length_b   1.000
_cell.length_c   1.000
_cell.angle_alpha   90.00
_cell.angle_beta   90.00
_cell.angle_gamma   90.00
#
_symmetry.space_group_name_H-M   'P 1'
#
loop_
_entity.id
_entity.type
_entity.pdbx_description
1 polymer ?
#
loop_
_entity_poly.entity_id
_entity_poly.type
_entity_poly.pdbx_seq_one_letter_code
_entity_poly.pdbx_strand_id
1 'polypeptide(L)'
;GMTDEETDTFYSCIVCQSFAPFHICTISPERSSPCGSYNWLDCKASSEIDPTGPNKAVLKGKAKDSRLGQWQGINDFVKKASQGKTEYYNLYSIMDKPMPTCEWVECISVVLPLCNGIMIADRDYTGMTPCGMNFKTIVDNIKGELNTPGFMGHSRYNITQRKFIQAEGGIKRIVWMPKILKDKIINRFSAIALEIGIPDLLDRIADDYIGTSEEAILPFLKTKKHPALSLEPLIRL
;
A
#
# COMPACT_ATOMS: atom_id res chain seq x y z
N GLY A 1 -11.29 15.54 3.09
CA GLY A 1 -10.22 15.55 2.07
C GLY A 1 -10.81 15.01 0.79
N MET A 2 -10.19 15.33 -0.35
CA MET A 2 -10.62 14.84 -1.66
C MET A 2 -10.55 13.30 -1.72
N THR A 3 -11.53 12.69 -2.37
CA THR A 3 -11.68 11.23 -2.52
C THR A 3 -11.43 10.80 -3.95
N ASP A 4 -11.16 9.51 -4.15
CA ASP A 4 -10.92 8.95 -5.48
C ASP A 4 -12.18 9.00 -6.37
N GLU A 5 -13.38 9.06 -5.77
CA GLU A 5 -14.66 9.23 -6.45
C GLU A 5 -14.91 10.66 -6.95
N GLU A 6 -14.32 11.68 -6.34
CA GLU A 6 -14.56 13.10 -6.63
C GLU A 6 -13.77 13.64 -7.84
N THR A 7 -12.98 12.79 -8.50
CA THR A 7 -12.21 13.19 -9.70
C THR A 7 -12.14 12.11 -10.75
N ASP A 8 -12.17 12.52 -12.01
CA ASP A 8 -11.94 11.66 -13.17
C ASP A 8 -10.46 11.55 -13.57
N THR A 9 -9.56 12.23 -12.85
CA THR A 9 -8.15 12.32 -13.20
C THR A 9 -7.28 11.83 -12.05
N PHE A 10 -6.41 10.86 -12.35
CA PHE A 10 -5.27 10.52 -11.52
C PHE A 10 -3.98 11.00 -12.18
N TYR A 11 -2.86 10.82 -11.50
CA TYR A 11 -1.56 11.21 -12.02
C TYR A 11 -0.60 10.03 -12.07
N SER A 12 0.18 9.95 -13.14
CA SER A 12 1.34 9.08 -13.15
C SER A 12 2.54 9.78 -12.53
N CYS A 13 3.50 9.00 -12.02
CA CYS A 13 4.84 9.46 -11.73
C CYS A 13 5.86 8.45 -12.27
N ILE A 14 6.76 8.92 -13.13
CA ILE A 14 7.82 8.10 -13.75
C ILE A 14 9.24 8.49 -13.30
N VAL A 15 9.37 9.31 -12.24
CA VAL A 15 10.68 9.76 -11.72
C VAL A 15 11.64 8.59 -11.46
N CYS A 16 11.12 7.47 -10.95
CA CYS A 16 11.94 6.31 -10.60
C CYS A 16 12.39 5.47 -11.81
N GLN A 17 11.98 5.79 -13.05
CA GLN A 17 12.39 5.04 -14.24
C GLN A 17 13.88 5.14 -14.56
N SER A 18 14.59 6.11 -13.97
CA SER A 18 16.06 6.18 -14.04
C SER A 18 16.77 4.96 -13.43
N PHE A 19 16.12 4.23 -12.52
CA PHE A 19 16.69 3.06 -11.84
C PHE A 19 15.78 1.82 -11.94
N ALA A 20 14.48 2.00 -12.17
CA ALA A 20 13.51 0.93 -12.40
C ALA A 20 12.73 1.22 -13.69
N PRO A 21 13.28 0.86 -14.88
CA PRO A 21 12.82 1.38 -16.18
C PRO A 21 11.34 1.21 -16.51
N PHE A 22 10.70 0.17 -15.95
CA PHE A 22 9.29 -0.14 -16.20
C PHE A 22 8.37 0.18 -15.02
N HIS A 23 8.88 0.84 -13.99
CA HIS A 23 8.09 1.24 -12.82
C HIS A 23 7.32 2.53 -13.10
N ILE A 24 6.02 2.53 -12.80
CA ILE A 24 5.15 3.70 -12.88
C ILE A 24 4.27 3.71 -11.64
N CYS A 25 4.29 4.81 -10.89
CA CYS A 25 3.31 5.04 -9.83
C CYS A 25 2.04 5.67 -10.41
N THR A 26 0.87 5.22 -9.96
CA THR A 26 -0.39 5.96 -10.09
C THR A 26 -0.73 6.61 -8.75
N ILE A 27 -0.97 7.91 -8.80
CA ILE A 27 -1.25 8.78 -7.65
C ILE A 27 -2.70 9.23 -7.72
N SER A 28 -3.46 8.91 -6.68
CA SER A 28 -4.87 9.33 -6.50
C SER A 28 -5.01 10.17 -5.22
N PRO A 29 -6.14 10.88 -5.03
CA PRO A 29 -6.40 11.60 -3.78
C PRO A 29 -6.20 10.75 -2.51
N GLU A 30 -6.56 9.46 -2.56
CA GLU A 30 -6.47 8.52 -1.44
C GLU A 30 -5.30 7.53 -1.56
N ARG A 31 -4.41 7.72 -2.55
CA ARG A 31 -3.17 6.94 -2.73
C ARG A 31 -2.03 7.84 -3.19
N SER A 32 -1.31 8.42 -2.23
CA SER A 32 -0.05 9.16 -2.47
C SER A 32 1.05 8.26 -3.05
N SER A 33 2.15 8.87 -3.49
CA SER A 33 3.32 8.12 -3.95
C SER A 33 3.90 7.25 -2.84
N PRO A 34 4.44 6.05 -3.16
CA PRO A 34 5.07 5.18 -2.16
C PRO A 34 6.25 5.80 -1.41
N CYS A 35 6.96 6.76 -2.02
CA CYS A 35 8.03 7.51 -1.37
C CYS A 35 7.53 8.61 -0.41
N GLY A 36 6.22 8.90 -0.39
CA GLY A 36 5.62 9.92 0.45
C GLY A 36 5.83 11.37 -0.03
N SER A 37 6.62 11.59 -1.09
CA SER A 37 6.98 12.94 -1.56
C SER A 37 5.96 13.61 -2.48
N TYR A 38 5.02 12.84 -3.05
CA TYR A 38 4.03 13.36 -3.99
C TYR A 38 2.63 12.91 -3.61
N ASN A 39 1.75 13.85 -3.32
CA ASN A 39 0.31 13.63 -3.29
C ASN A 39 -0.34 14.04 -4.62
N TRP A 40 -1.67 13.87 -4.72
CA TRP A 40 -2.42 14.19 -5.95
C TRP A 40 -2.31 15.66 -6.36
N LEU A 41 -2.36 16.61 -5.41
CA LEU A 41 -2.23 18.04 -5.68
C LEU A 41 -0.82 18.41 -6.14
N ASP A 42 0.22 17.79 -5.55
CA ASP A 42 1.61 18.00 -5.97
C ASP A 42 1.80 17.54 -7.42
N CYS A 43 1.27 16.36 -7.77
CA CYS A 43 1.33 15.85 -9.14
C CYS A 43 0.54 16.71 -10.13
N LYS A 44 -0.63 17.22 -9.71
CA LYS A 44 -1.40 18.18 -10.51
C LYS A 44 -0.58 19.42 -10.82
N ALA A 45 -0.07 20.09 -9.79
CA ALA A 45 0.75 21.29 -9.95
C ALA A 45 1.99 21.01 -10.81
N SER A 46 2.70 19.89 -10.57
CA SER A 46 3.86 19.51 -11.37
C SER A 46 3.52 19.31 -12.85
N SER A 47 2.40 18.67 -13.16
CA SER A 47 1.97 18.46 -14.55
C SER A 47 1.54 19.74 -15.28
N GLU A 48 1.03 20.73 -14.54
CA GLU A 48 0.63 22.04 -15.07
C GLU A 48 1.85 22.96 -15.29
N ILE A 49 2.87 22.86 -14.43
CA ILE A 49 4.12 23.62 -14.54
C ILE A 49 4.96 23.13 -15.73
N ASP A 50 5.15 21.82 -15.86
CA ASP A 50 5.92 21.21 -16.95
C ASP A 50 5.14 20.05 -17.58
N PRO A 51 4.43 20.29 -18.69
CA PRO A 51 3.72 19.25 -19.43
C PRO A 51 4.62 18.16 -20.00
N THR A 52 5.94 18.39 -20.08
CA THR A 52 6.95 17.40 -20.52
C THR A 52 7.59 16.63 -19.36
N GLY A 53 7.37 17.09 -18.13
CA GLY A 53 7.90 16.52 -16.90
C GLY A 53 7.39 15.11 -16.54
N PRO A 54 7.87 14.53 -15.42
CA PRO A 54 7.65 13.13 -15.07
C PRO A 54 6.23 12.83 -14.52
N ASN A 55 5.44 13.86 -14.22
CA ASN A 55 4.06 13.72 -13.76
C ASN A 55 3.08 14.01 -14.90
N LYS A 56 2.21 13.05 -15.24
CA LYS A 56 1.21 13.20 -16.30
C LYS A 56 -0.18 13.02 -15.72
N ALA A 57 -1.11 13.88 -16.13
CA ALA A 57 -2.53 13.66 -15.90
C ALA A 57 -2.99 12.43 -16.70
N VAL A 58 -3.75 11.55 -16.06
CA VAL A 58 -4.31 10.34 -16.66
C VAL A 58 -5.79 10.29 -16.30
N LEU A 59 -6.64 10.36 -17.31
CA LEU A 59 -8.08 10.16 -17.13
C LEU A 59 -8.33 8.70 -16.72
N LYS A 60 -9.14 8.48 -15.68
CA LYS A 60 -9.52 7.14 -15.23
C LYS A 60 -10.16 6.35 -16.37
N GLY A 61 -11.08 6.99 -17.10
CA GLY A 61 -11.90 6.31 -18.11
C GLY A 61 -12.86 5.30 -17.47
N LYS A 62 -13.27 4.28 -18.25
CA LYS A 62 -14.24 3.27 -17.77
C LYS A 62 -13.66 2.44 -16.62
N ALA A 63 -14.40 2.34 -15.51
CA ALA A 63 -14.08 1.41 -14.44
C ALA A 63 -14.17 -0.04 -14.94
N LYS A 64 -13.11 -0.82 -14.69
CA LYS A 64 -13.04 -2.26 -14.98
C LYS A 64 -13.43 -3.07 -13.76
N ASP A 65 -12.87 -2.70 -12.61
CA ASP A 65 -13.29 -3.16 -11.28
C ASP A 65 -12.98 -2.06 -10.26
N SER A 66 -14.03 -1.35 -9.79
CA SER A 66 -13.89 -0.27 -8.81
C SER A 66 -13.44 -0.76 -7.43
N ARG A 67 -13.72 -2.03 -7.08
CA ARG A 67 -13.29 -2.63 -5.81
C ARG A 67 -11.78 -2.80 -5.78
N LEU A 68 -11.18 -3.18 -6.91
CA LEU A 68 -9.74 -3.32 -7.08
C LEU A 68 -9.03 -1.98 -7.37
N GLY A 69 -9.79 -0.95 -7.72
CA GLY A 69 -9.22 0.30 -8.21
C GLY A 69 -8.57 0.09 -9.56
N GLN A 70 -9.33 -0.45 -10.51
CA GLN A 70 -8.89 -0.68 -11.88
C GLN A 70 -9.76 0.10 -12.86
N TRP A 71 -9.11 0.93 -13.68
CA TRP A 71 -9.77 1.71 -14.72
C TRP A 71 -9.01 1.62 -16.04
N GLN A 72 -9.75 1.64 -17.14
CA GLN A 72 -9.19 1.43 -18.47
C GLN A 72 -8.13 2.46 -18.85
N GLY A 73 -8.35 3.75 -18.57
CA GLY A 73 -7.39 4.80 -18.93
C GLY A 73 -6.08 4.71 -18.14
N ILE A 74 -6.14 4.24 -16.89
CA ILE A 74 -4.94 3.94 -16.10
C ILE A 74 -4.19 2.75 -16.70
N ASN A 75 -4.89 1.67 -17.04
CA ASN A 75 -4.28 0.50 -17.68
C ASN A 75 -3.60 0.86 -19.01
N ASP A 76 -4.28 1.62 -19.86
CA ASP A 76 -3.75 2.04 -21.16
C ASP A 76 -2.47 2.88 -21.00
N PHE A 77 -2.46 3.80 -20.03
CA PHE A 77 -1.28 4.58 -19.72
C PHE A 77 -0.14 3.72 -19.19
N VAL A 78 -0.41 2.85 -18.21
CA VAL A 78 0.60 1.97 -17.60
C VAL A 78 1.21 1.03 -18.65
N LYS A 79 0.38 0.43 -19.52
CA LYS A 79 0.84 -0.42 -20.63
C LYS A 79 1.76 0.34 -21.58
N LYS A 80 1.39 1.57 -21.97
CA LYS A 80 2.23 2.39 -22.83
C LYS A 80 3.54 2.80 -22.16
N ALA A 81 3.47 3.34 -20.94
CA ALA A 81 4.62 3.89 -20.22
C ALA A 81 5.61 2.82 -19.73
N SER A 82 5.14 1.58 -19.55
CA SER A 82 5.98 0.41 -19.24
C SER A 82 6.48 -0.34 -20.48
N GLN A 83 6.25 0.16 -21.69
CA GLN A 83 6.59 -0.51 -22.95
C GLN A 83 5.97 -1.92 -23.06
N GLY A 84 4.74 -2.07 -22.56
CA GLY A 84 3.99 -3.32 -22.55
C GLY A 84 4.40 -4.32 -21.47
N LYS A 85 5.37 -3.98 -20.59
CA LYS A 85 5.82 -4.89 -19.52
C LYS A 85 4.80 -5.04 -18.40
N THR A 86 3.99 -4.02 -18.16
CA THR A 86 2.89 -4.04 -17.19
C THR A 86 1.61 -3.69 -17.92
N GLU A 87 0.70 -4.64 -18.11
CA GLU A 87 -0.58 -4.36 -18.78
C GLU A 87 -1.56 -3.60 -17.89
N TYR A 88 -1.56 -3.93 -16.60
CA TYR A 88 -2.38 -3.29 -15.57
C TYR A 88 -1.87 -3.69 -14.18
N TYR A 89 -2.30 -2.94 -13.17
CA TYR A 89 -2.23 -3.31 -11.76
C TYR A 89 -3.46 -2.75 -11.03
N ASN A 90 -3.69 -3.22 -9.81
CA ASN A 90 -4.84 -2.85 -8.99
C ASN A 90 -4.40 -1.90 -7.87
N LEU A 91 -5.03 -0.72 -7.77
CA LEU A 91 -4.66 0.29 -6.77
C LEU A 91 -5.09 -0.06 -5.35
N TYR A 92 -6.08 -0.93 -5.16
CA TYR A 92 -6.67 -1.18 -3.85
C TYR A 92 -6.45 -2.62 -3.37
N SER A 93 -5.56 -3.36 -4.04
CA SER A 93 -5.30 -4.77 -3.79
C SER A 93 -3.81 -5.04 -3.56
N ILE A 94 -3.50 -5.83 -2.52
CA ILE A 94 -2.16 -6.40 -2.32
C ILE A 94 -2.02 -7.80 -2.94
N MET A 95 -3.12 -8.52 -3.13
CA MET A 95 -3.11 -9.93 -3.56
C MET A 95 -3.20 -10.12 -5.06
N ASP A 96 -4.06 -9.35 -5.73
CA ASP A 96 -4.24 -9.39 -7.17
C ASP A 96 -3.47 -8.23 -7.81
N LYS A 97 -2.37 -8.54 -8.50
CA LYS A 97 -1.54 -7.62 -9.30
C LYS A 97 -1.33 -6.25 -8.64
N PRO A 98 -0.64 -6.18 -7.49
CA PRO A 98 -0.38 -4.91 -6.83
C PRO A 98 0.51 -4.00 -7.68
N MET A 99 0.45 -2.70 -7.41
CA MET A 99 1.36 -1.73 -8.04
C MET A 99 2.83 -2.07 -7.73
N PRO A 100 3.73 -2.09 -8.73
CA PRO A 100 5.16 -2.40 -8.53
C PRO A 100 5.81 -1.52 -7.48
N THR A 101 6.76 -2.07 -6.73
CA THR A 101 7.49 -1.35 -5.67
C THR A 101 8.85 -0.85 -6.18
N CYS A 102 9.18 0.40 -5.89
CA CYS A 102 10.51 0.97 -6.13
C CYS A 102 11.35 0.98 -4.85
N GLU A 103 12.62 1.40 -4.94
CA GLU A 103 13.53 1.42 -3.78
C GLU A 103 13.18 2.49 -2.73
N TRP A 104 12.49 3.55 -3.13
CA TRP A 104 12.32 4.76 -2.32
C TRP A 104 11.10 4.74 -1.38
N VAL A 105 10.49 3.57 -1.15
CA VAL A 105 9.28 3.48 -0.33
C VAL A 105 9.53 3.80 1.13
N GLU A 106 8.56 4.44 1.79
CA GLU A 106 8.66 4.70 3.24
C GLU A 106 8.30 3.47 4.07
N CYS A 107 7.38 2.64 3.57
CA CYS A 107 6.87 1.46 4.24
C CYS A 107 6.71 0.30 3.25
N ILE A 108 6.74 -0.91 3.80
CA ILE A 108 6.45 -2.14 3.08
C ILE A 108 5.40 -2.94 3.82
N SER A 109 4.32 -3.31 3.11
CA SER A 109 3.32 -4.27 3.56
C SER A 109 3.65 -5.67 3.04
N VAL A 110 3.55 -6.68 3.90
CA VAL A 110 3.75 -8.09 3.53
C VAL A 110 2.65 -8.95 4.14
N VAL A 111 2.07 -9.85 3.35
CA VAL A 111 1.07 -10.82 3.81
C VAL A 111 1.70 -11.83 4.77
N LEU A 112 0.98 -12.08 5.87
CA LEU A 112 1.28 -13.06 6.90
C LEU A 112 0.19 -14.16 6.86
N PRO A 113 0.46 -15.29 6.17
CA PRO A 113 -0.55 -16.33 5.94
C PRO A 113 -1.17 -16.90 7.22
N LEU A 114 -0.36 -17.21 8.24
CA LEU A 114 -0.85 -17.80 9.50
C LEU A 114 -1.73 -16.82 10.28
N CYS A 115 -1.51 -15.53 10.08
CA CYS A 115 -2.26 -14.46 10.76
C CYS A 115 -3.46 -13.93 9.93
N ASN A 116 -3.69 -14.45 8.72
CA ASN A 116 -4.72 -13.96 7.79
C ASN A 116 -4.72 -12.43 7.60
N GLY A 117 -3.53 -11.82 7.65
CA GLY A 117 -3.35 -10.37 7.69
C GLY A 117 -2.07 -9.93 6.99
N ILE A 118 -1.69 -8.68 7.22
CA ILE A 118 -0.45 -8.09 6.74
C ILE A 118 0.35 -7.51 7.90
N MET A 119 1.68 -7.56 7.80
CA MET A 119 2.57 -6.71 8.56
C MET A 119 2.87 -5.43 7.78
N ILE A 120 3.28 -4.37 8.49
CA ILE A 120 3.88 -3.18 7.88
C ILE A 120 5.17 -2.86 8.62
N ALA A 121 6.28 -2.65 7.90
CA ALA A 121 7.52 -2.10 8.44
C ALA A 121 7.87 -0.80 7.73
N ASP A 122 8.32 0.21 8.48
CA ASP A 122 8.86 1.45 7.91
C ASP A 122 10.37 1.38 7.74
N ARG A 123 10.91 2.23 6.85
CA ARG A 123 12.33 2.25 6.50
C ARG A 123 13.28 2.51 7.67
N ASP A 124 12.78 3.12 8.74
CA ASP A 124 13.54 3.44 9.95
C ASP A 124 13.66 2.22 10.89
N TYR A 125 12.85 1.18 10.69
CA TYR A 125 12.88 -0.04 11.48
C TYR A 125 13.93 -1.02 10.93
N THR A 126 14.93 -1.32 11.75
CA THR A 126 16.06 -2.20 11.37
C THR A 126 15.92 -3.64 11.89
N GLY A 127 14.90 -3.92 12.68
CA GLY A 127 14.67 -5.23 13.28
C GLY A 127 14.11 -6.27 12.31
N MET A 128 14.01 -7.49 12.81
CA MET A 128 13.32 -8.58 12.11
C MET A 128 11.81 -8.37 12.16
N THR A 129 11.12 -8.79 11.12
CA THR A 129 9.66 -8.73 11.04
C THR A 129 9.07 -10.15 11.00
N PRO A 130 7.76 -10.31 11.24
CA PRO A 130 7.11 -11.62 11.22
C PRO A 130 7.24 -12.39 9.90
N CYS A 131 7.57 -11.74 8.78
CA CYS A 131 7.81 -12.43 7.51
C CYS A 131 9.22 -13.03 7.38
N GLY A 132 10.02 -13.02 8.46
CA GLY A 132 11.36 -13.60 8.50
C GLY A 132 12.44 -12.76 7.81
N MET A 133 12.16 -11.49 7.49
CA MET A 133 13.11 -10.57 6.88
C MET A 133 13.04 -9.18 7.53
N ASN A 134 14.12 -8.40 7.47
CA ASN A 134 14.07 -6.97 7.81
C ASN A 134 13.63 -6.13 6.60
N PHE A 135 13.31 -4.85 6.83
CA PHE A 135 12.82 -3.93 5.79
C PHE A 135 13.70 -3.92 4.52
N LYS A 136 15.02 -3.77 4.70
CA LYS A 136 15.97 -3.65 3.58
C LYS A 136 15.97 -4.92 2.74
N THR A 137 16.02 -6.09 3.37
CA THR A 137 15.98 -7.38 2.68
C THR A 137 14.67 -7.54 1.91
N ILE A 138 13.52 -7.14 2.47
CA ILE A 138 12.24 -7.24 1.74
C ILE A 138 12.28 -6.35 0.48
N VAL A 139 12.66 -5.08 0.62
CA VAL A 139 12.72 -4.14 -0.51
C VAL A 139 13.70 -4.61 -1.58
N ASP A 140 14.88 -5.10 -1.19
CA ASP A 140 15.88 -5.60 -2.14
C ASP A 140 15.38 -6.82 -2.95
N ASN A 141 14.49 -7.64 -2.38
CA ASN A 141 13.93 -8.81 -3.07
C ASN A 141 12.79 -8.46 -4.04
N ILE A 142 12.11 -7.32 -3.86
CA ILE A 142 10.91 -6.98 -4.66
C ILE A 142 11.10 -5.74 -5.54
N LYS A 143 12.13 -4.92 -5.31
CA LYS A 143 12.32 -3.69 -6.06
C LYS A 143 12.55 -4.00 -7.54
N GLY A 144 11.77 -3.36 -8.41
CA GLY A 144 11.85 -3.59 -9.86
C GLY A 144 11.05 -4.78 -10.36
N GLU A 145 10.57 -5.68 -9.48
CA GLU A 145 9.61 -6.71 -9.86
C GLU A 145 8.26 -6.07 -10.20
N LEU A 146 7.68 -6.46 -11.33
CA LEU A 146 6.48 -5.82 -11.89
C LEU A 146 5.17 -6.42 -11.39
N ASN A 147 5.23 -7.55 -10.67
CA ASN A 147 4.07 -8.18 -10.06
C ASN A 147 4.49 -9.01 -8.86
N THR A 148 4.24 -8.51 -7.65
CA THR A 148 4.61 -9.17 -6.39
C THR A 148 3.40 -9.35 -5.47
N PRO A 149 2.46 -10.26 -5.81
CA PRO A 149 1.32 -10.58 -4.94
C PRO A 149 1.74 -10.84 -3.49
N GLY A 150 1.08 -10.17 -2.56
CA GLY A 150 1.39 -10.26 -1.14
C GLY A 150 2.43 -9.25 -0.64
N PHE A 151 3.05 -8.46 -1.53
CA PHE A 151 3.99 -7.40 -1.18
C PHE A 151 3.53 -6.06 -1.77
N MET A 152 3.57 -4.98 -0.99
CA MET A 152 3.23 -3.65 -1.48
C MET A 152 4.02 -2.57 -0.75
N GLY A 153 4.88 -1.85 -1.45
CA GLY A 153 5.50 -0.63 -0.95
C GLY A 153 4.52 0.55 -1.00
N HIS A 154 4.54 1.40 0.04
CA HIS A 154 3.62 2.53 0.18
C HIS A 154 4.19 3.61 1.11
N SER A 155 3.56 4.78 1.15
CA SER A 155 3.92 5.82 2.11
C SER A 155 3.35 5.51 3.49
N ARG A 156 3.89 6.16 4.53
CA ARG A 156 3.26 6.16 5.87
C ARG A 156 1.87 6.77 5.83
N TYR A 157 1.67 7.78 4.98
CA TYR A 157 0.38 8.45 4.81
C TYR A 157 -0.70 7.48 4.30
N ASN A 158 -0.34 6.53 3.42
CA ASN A 158 -1.29 5.56 2.84
C ASN A 158 -1.94 4.65 3.88
N ILE A 159 -1.24 4.29 4.97
CA ILE A 159 -1.74 3.35 6.00
C ILE A 159 -3.12 3.75 6.54
N THR A 160 -3.41 5.05 6.56
CA THR A 160 -4.64 5.63 7.15
C THR A 160 -5.62 6.16 6.09
N GLN A 161 -5.44 5.81 4.82
CA GLN A 161 -6.38 6.15 3.75
C GLN A 161 -7.47 5.08 3.60
N ARG A 162 -8.69 5.48 3.22
CA ARG A 162 -9.84 4.55 3.09
C ARG A 162 -9.63 3.48 2.03
N LYS A 163 -8.85 3.81 0.99
CA LYS A 163 -8.54 2.94 -0.14
C LYS A 163 -7.35 1.99 0.10
N PHE A 164 -6.65 2.11 1.23
CA PHE A 164 -5.51 1.26 1.54
C PHE A 164 -5.92 -0.21 1.63
N ILE A 165 -5.46 -1.06 0.69
CA ILE A 165 -5.82 -2.49 0.56
C ILE A 165 -7.32 -2.76 0.76
N GLN A 166 -8.18 -1.84 0.28
CA GLN A 166 -9.62 -1.91 0.50
C GLN A 166 -10.22 -3.21 -0.04
N ALA A 167 -9.67 -3.74 -1.13
CA ALA A 167 -10.12 -4.97 -1.76
C ALA A 167 -9.98 -6.20 -0.84
N GLU A 168 -9.04 -6.18 0.11
CA GLU A 168 -8.80 -7.24 1.10
C GLU A 168 -9.45 -6.96 2.47
N GLY A 169 -10.07 -5.79 2.66
CA GLY A 169 -10.71 -5.42 3.93
C GLY A 169 -10.02 -4.29 4.69
N GLY A 170 -9.05 -3.61 4.06
CA GLY A 170 -8.47 -2.38 4.56
C GLY A 170 -7.58 -2.56 5.79
N ILE A 171 -7.54 -1.52 6.63
CA ILE A 171 -6.70 -1.49 7.84
C ILE A 171 -7.00 -2.61 8.84
N LYS A 172 -8.17 -3.26 8.74
CA LYS A 172 -8.53 -4.44 9.56
C LYS A 172 -7.59 -5.62 9.33
N ARG A 173 -6.84 -5.64 8.22
CA ARG A 173 -5.85 -6.66 7.90
C ARG A 173 -4.49 -6.42 8.55
N ILE A 174 -4.21 -5.22 9.05
CA ILE A 174 -2.90 -4.93 9.65
C ILE A 174 -2.81 -5.65 10.99
N VAL A 175 -1.96 -6.67 11.08
CA VAL A 175 -1.79 -7.49 12.30
C VAL A 175 -0.49 -7.18 13.03
N TRP A 176 0.46 -6.50 12.37
CA TRP A 176 1.75 -6.15 12.98
C TRP A 176 2.30 -4.83 12.43
N MET A 177 2.82 -3.99 13.32
CA MET A 177 3.58 -2.77 13.00
C MET A 177 4.64 -2.53 14.08
N PRO A 178 5.86 -2.04 13.76
CA PRO A 178 6.80 -1.59 14.77
C PRO A 178 6.15 -0.58 15.70
N LYS A 179 6.48 -0.63 16.99
CA LYS A 179 5.93 0.28 17.99
C LYS A 179 6.18 1.75 17.62
N ILE A 180 7.39 2.04 17.12
CA ILE A 180 7.75 3.38 16.64
C ILE A 180 6.85 3.86 15.49
N LEU A 181 6.44 2.97 14.58
CA LEU A 181 5.53 3.32 13.49
C LEU A 181 4.12 3.60 14.03
N LYS A 182 3.62 2.77 14.95
CA LYS A 182 2.32 3.00 15.61
C LYS A 182 2.28 4.38 16.27
N ASP A 183 3.32 4.73 17.01
CA ASP A 183 3.40 6.00 17.74
C ASP A 183 3.42 7.20 16.76
N LYS A 184 4.12 7.08 15.63
CA LYS A 184 4.15 8.12 14.57
C LYS A 184 2.78 8.38 13.93
N ILE A 185 1.89 7.38 13.86
CA ILE A 185 0.62 7.48 13.12
C ILE A 185 -0.64 7.44 14.00
N ILE A 186 -0.49 7.32 15.33
CA ILE A 186 -1.58 7.03 16.27
C ILE A 186 -2.81 7.93 16.09
N ASN A 187 -2.62 9.24 15.95
CA ASN A 187 -3.73 10.19 15.82
C ASN A 187 -4.58 9.92 14.57
N ARG A 188 -3.91 9.67 13.43
CA ARG A 188 -4.58 9.41 12.15
C ARG A 188 -5.17 8.02 12.10
N PHE A 189 -4.46 7.04 12.65
CA PHE A 189 -4.92 5.65 12.73
C PHE A 189 -6.17 5.55 13.60
N SER A 190 -6.19 6.21 14.76
CA SER A 190 -7.34 6.19 15.68
C SER A 190 -8.57 6.83 15.04
N ALA A 191 -8.41 7.89 14.25
CA ALA A 191 -9.52 8.52 13.53
C ALA A 191 -10.17 7.56 12.52
N ILE A 192 -9.37 6.86 11.69
CA ILE A 192 -9.92 5.90 10.73
C ILE A 192 -10.44 4.63 11.42
N ALA A 193 -9.80 4.19 12.52
CA ALA A 193 -10.24 3.07 13.32
C ALA A 193 -11.64 3.32 13.93
N LEU A 194 -11.87 4.53 14.42
CA LEU A 194 -13.20 4.98 14.86
C LEU A 194 -14.21 5.00 13.71
N GLU A 195 -13.83 5.51 12.53
CA GLU A 195 -14.70 5.57 11.35
C GLU A 195 -15.18 4.18 10.91
N ILE A 196 -14.32 3.16 11.00
CA ILE A 196 -14.67 1.77 10.67
C ILE A 196 -15.32 0.99 11.83
N GLY A 197 -15.58 1.64 12.96
CA GLY A 197 -16.26 1.05 14.12
C GLY A 197 -15.39 0.13 14.99
N ILE A 198 -14.06 0.25 14.93
CA ILE A 198 -13.12 -0.54 15.75
C ILE A 198 -12.11 0.42 16.42
N PRO A 199 -12.54 1.25 17.38
CA PRO A 199 -11.70 2.32 17.94
C PRO A 199 -10.42 1.81 18.64
N ASP A 200 -10.45 0.58 19.16
CA ASP A 200 -9.32 -0.08 19.82
C ASP A 200 -8.47 -0.92 18.85
N LEU A 201 -8.65 -0.78 17.53
CA LEU A 201 -7.94 -1.60 16.53
C LEU A 201 -6.43 -1.56 16.73
N LEU A 202 -5.84 -0.37 16.95
CA LEU A 202 -4.38 -0.22 17.09
C LEU A 202 -3.81 -1.05 18.26
N ASP A 203 -4.57 -1.20 19.35
CA ASP A 203 -4.20 -2.00 20.53
C ASP A 203 -4.30 -3.51 20.30
N ARG A 204 -4.97 -3.91 19.22
CA ARG A 204 -5.08 -5.32 18.78
C ARG A 204 -4.00 -5.72 17.79
N ILE A 205 -3.28 -4.76 17.22
CA ILE A 205 -2.16 -4.99 16.30
C ILE A 205 -0.93 -5.34 17.13
N ALA A 206 -0.19 -6.40 16.78
CA ALA A 206 1.06 -6.73 17.45
C ALA A 206 2.18 -5.74 17.06
N ASP A 207 3.26 -5.71 17.84
CA ASP A 207 4.47 -4.97 17.52
C ASP A 207 5.71 -5.78 17.90
N ASP A 208 6.89 -5.18 17.72
CA ASP A 208 8.18 -5.77 17.97
C ASP A 208 8.43 -6.13 19.44
N TYR A 209 7.68 -5.57 20.40
CA TYR A 209 7.72 -6.01 21.80
C TYR A 209 6.89 -7.27 22.07
N ILE A 210 5.89 -7.55 21.23
CA ILE A 210 5.11 -8.79 21.29
C ILE A 210 5.87 -9.95 20.63
N GLY A 211 6.48 -9.69 19.48
CA GLY A 211 7.27 -10.69 18.76
C GLY A 211 7.52 -10.33 17.31
N THR A 212 8.45 -11.06 16.69
CA THR A 212 8.93 -10.85 15.32
C THR A 212 8.81 -12.11 14.45
N SER A 213 7.94 -13.05 14.81
CA SER A 213 7.52 -14.20 13.98
C SER A 213 5.99 -14.34 14.02
N GLU A 214 5.40 -14.99 13.00
CA GLU A 214 3.95 -15.24 12.98
C GLU A 214 3.50 -16.08 14.19
N GLU A 215 4.27 -17.09 14.57
CA GLU A 215 3.98 -17.97 15.72
C GLU A 215 4.00 -17.20 17.05
N ALA A 216 4.90 -16.22 17.19
CA ALA A 216 5.01 -15.42 18.39
C ALA A 216 3.82 -14.46 18.55
N ILE A 217 3.33 -13.88 17.45
CA ILE A 217 2.27 -12.86 17.50
C ILE A 217 0.86 -13.47 17.45
N LEU A 218 0.68 -14.65 16.87
CA LEU A 218 -0.64 -15.27 16.71
C LEU A 218 -1.41 -15.47 18.04
N PRO A 219 -0.79 -15.91 19.16
CA PRO A 219 -1.47 -15.99 20.45
C PRO A 219 -2.00 -14.63 20.94
N PHE A 220 -1.23 -13.55 20.73
CA PHE A 220 -1.64 -12.19 21.05
C PHE A 220 -2.85 -11.77 20.22
N LEU A 221 -2.81 -12.00 18.89
CA LEU A 221 -3.91 -11.67 17.98
C LEU A 221 -5.21 -12.40 18.37
N LYS A 222 -5.11 -13.68 18.77
CA LYS A 222 -6.25 -14.46 19.27
C LYS A 222 -6.80 -13.87 20.56
N THR A 223 -5.94 -13.56 21.52
CA THR A 223 -6.32 -12.98 22.82
C THR A 223 -7.01 -11.64 22.65
N LYS A 224 -6.49 -10.79 21.75
CA LYS A 224 -7.05 -9.48 21.40
C LYS A 224 -8.26 -9.55 20.47
N LYS A 225 -8.67 -10.76 20.03
CA LYS A 225 -9.74 -10.97 19.04
C LYS A 225 -9.56 -10.05 17.82
N HIS A 226 -8.36 -10.11 17.24
CA HIS A 226 -8.02 -9.27 16.09
C HIS A 226 -8.94 -9.57 14.89
N PRO A 227 -9.55 -8.57 14.25
CA PRO A 227 -10.57 -8.79 13.21
C PRO A 227 -10.07 -9.59 12.01
N ALA A 228 -8.79 -9.45 11.63
CA ALA A 228 -8.21 -10.21 10.52
C ALA A 228 -8.42 -11.74 10.63
N LEU A 229 -8.43 -12.29 11.85
CA LEU A 229 -8.60 -13.73 12.08
C LEU A 229 -10.00 -14.25 11.73
N SER A 230 -10.99 -13.36 11.56
CA SER A 230 -12.37 -13.71 11.24
C SER A 230 -12.83 -13.23 9.86
N LEU A 231 -11.96 -12.55 9.12
CA LEU A 231 -12.23 -12.17 7.74
C LEU A 231 -11.99 -13.36 6.80
N GLU A 232 -12.50 -13.26 5.57
CA GLU A 232 -12.22 -14.23 4.51
C GLU A 232 -10.70 -14.51 4.38
N PRO A 233 -10.29 -15.75 4.08
CA PRO A 233 -8.88 -16.06 3.87
C PRO A 233 -8.25 -15.19 2.76
N LEU A 234 -7.10 -14.55 3.04
CA LEU A 234 -6.33 -13.80 2.04
C LEU A 234 -5.80 -14.72 0.94
N ILE A 235 -5.32 -15.90 1.33
CA ILE A 235 -4.83 -16.92 0.41
C ILE A 235 -5.92 -17.97 0.27
N ARG A 236 -6.45 -18.09 -0.95
CA ARG A 236 -7.36 -19.17 -1.33
C ARG A 236 -6.50 -20.31 -1.88
N LEU A 237 -6.47 -21.43 -1.17
CA LEU A 237 -5.87 -22.68 -1.65
C LEU A 237 -6.73 -23.29 -2.77
#